data_AF-A0A1X1KNF1-F1
#
_entry.id   AF-A0A1X1KNF1-F1
#
_cell.length_a   1.000
_cell.length_b   1.000
_cell.length_c   1.000
_cell.angle_alpha   90.00
_cell.angle_beta   90.00
_cell.angle_gamma   90.00
#
_symmetry.space_group_name_H-M   'P 1'
#
loop_
_entity.id
_entity.type
_entity.pdbx_description
1 polymer ?
#
loop_
_entity_poly.entity_id
_entity_poly.type
_entity_poly.pdbx_seq_one_letter_code
_entity_poly.pdbx_strand_id
1 'polypeptide(L)'
;MITMSNLEEFAQAVGRDVKRFEKDYTSKAELEAKDFVEGKTEYQILKHQVEELTKQNKALQEQLALVKPAPRRAPMAYTIDLNSNPPIAWFDNGCGLDVGGNLALLGKDRFKSLDTNSPGWDFPNAVIRTSMGIINVDVWKKANFDYWGDGIRVLYPIKSSDDYDWTNARLSEQGNVASWRWNNQKNAIRIMYELGIWDAKTVESLGAVKR
;
A
#
# COMPACT_ATOMS: atom_id res chain seq x y z
N MET A 1 -7.29 -36.04 15.56
CA MET A 1 -6.86 -35.15 14.47
C MET A 1 -6.19 -36.04 13.43
N ILE A 2 -6.79 -36.19 12.25
CA ILE A 2 -6.19 -36.96 11.16
C ILE A 2 -5.13 -36.03 10.55
N THR A 3 -3.86 -36.41 10.64
CA THR A 3 -2.77 -35.74 9.94
C THR A 3 -2.92 -36.05 8.46
N MET A 4 -3.37 -35.07 7.67
CA MET A 4 -3.35 -35.17 6.21
C MET A 4 -1.91 -35.34 5.74
N SER A 5 -1.71 -36.21 4.75
CA SER A 5 -0.38 -36.38 4.18
C SER A 5 -0.02 -35.16 3.32
N ASN A 6 1.27 -34.85 3.21
CA ASN A 6 1.76 -33.76 2.34
C ASN A 6 1.27 -33.89 0.88
N LEU A 7 0.91 -35.10 0.44
CA LEU A 7 0.37 -35.38 -0.89
C LEU A 7 -1.08 -34.88 -1.04
N GLU A 8 -1.89 -34.98 0.01
CA GLU A 8 -3.28 -34.54 0.03
C GLU A 8 -3.38 -33.01 0.04
N GLU A 9 -2.50 -32.34 0.78
CA GLU A 9 -2.39 -30.87 0.76
C GLU A 9 -1.96 -30.35 -0.61
N PHE A 10 -0.98 -31.01 -1.24
CA PHE A 10 -0.55 -30.67 -2.60
C PHE A 10 -1.69 -30.85 -3.61
N ALA A 11 -2.35 -32.01 -3.61
CA ALA A 11 -3.47 -32.30 -4.51
C ALA A 11 -4.62 -31.29 -4.40
N GLN A 12 -4.94 -30.87 -3.17
CA GLN A 12 -5.95 -29.87 -2.89
C GLN A 12 -5.54 -28.47 -3.41
N ALA A 13 -4.26 -28.10 -3.28
CA ALA A 13 -3.72 -26.85 -3.80
C ALA A 13 -3.69 -26.76 -5.33
N VAL A 14 -3.52 -27.90 -6.04
CA VAL A 14 -3.52 -27.93 -7.51
C VAL A 14 -4.90 -28.24 -8.12
N GLY A 15 -5.96 -28.27 -7.30
CA GLY A 15 -7.35 -28.45 -7.76
C GLY A 15 -7.63 -29.81 -8.42
N ARG A 16 -6.87 -30.86 -8.07
CA ARG A 16 -7.05 -32.22 -8.61
C ARG A 16 -7.44 -33.20 -7.50
N ASP A 17 -8.47 -34.01 -7.78
CA ASP A 17 -8.94 -35.07 -6.89
C ASP A 17 -7.82 -36.08 -6.59
N VAL A 18 -7.53 -36.34 -5.31
CA VAL A 18 -6.46 -37.25 -4.83
C VAL A 18 -6.52 -38.63 -5.51
N LYS A 19 -7.74 -39.12 -5.79
CA LYS A 19 -7.98 -40.42 -6.45
C LYS A 19 -7.49 -40.50 -7.90
N ARG A 20 -7.28 -39.36 -8.57
CA ARG A 20 -6.72 -39.31 -9.92
C ARG A 20 -5.19 -39.45 -9.92
N PHE A 21 -4.52 -39.03 -8.85
CA PHE A 21 -3.08 -39.20 -8.73
C PHE A 21 -2.67 -40.67 -8.64
N GLU A 22 -3.46 -41.53 -7.99
CA GLU A 22 -3.14 -42.96 -7.87
C GLU A 22 -3.18 -43.74 -9.20
N LYS A 23 -3.91 -43.25 -10.21
CA LYS A 23 -4.03 -43.93 -11.51
C LYS A 23 -3.16 -43.35 -12.62
N ASP A 24 -2.72 -42.09 -12.49
CA ASP A 24 -2.00 -41.38 -13.55
C ASP A 24 -0.49 -41.22 -13.29
N TYR A 25 0.06 -41.76 -12.19
CA TYR A 25 1.51 -41.80 -12.00
C TYR A 25 2.12 -43.05 -12.63
N THR A 26 3.13 -42.81 -13.46
CA THR A 26 4.18 -43.77 -13.80
C THR A 26 4.57 -44.54 -12.54
N SER A 27 4.45 -45.87 -12.61
CA SER A 27 4.80 -46.78 -11.52
C SER A 27 6.21 -46.49 -11.00
N LYS A 28 6.50 -46.81 -9.74
CA LYS A 28 7.86 -46.66 -9.17
C LYS A 28 8.94 -47.28 -10.07
N ALA A 29 8.60 -48.37 -10.76
CA ALA A 29 9.48 -49.03 -11.72
C ALA A 29 9.76 -48.17 -12.97
N GLU A 30 8.79 -47.39 -13.46
CA GLU A 30 8.97 -46.44 -14.57
C GLU A 30 9.74 -45.20 -14.12
N LEU A 31 9.51 -44.70 -12.90
CA LEU A 31 10.27 -43.58 -12.33
C LEU A 31 11.74 -43.92 -12.03
N GLU A 32 12.05 -45.19 -11.77
CA GLU A 32 13.40 -45.72 -11.56
C GLU A 32 14.02 -46.36 -12.83
N ALA A 33 13.23 -46.49 -13.90
CA ALA A 33 13.73 -46.93 -15.19
C ALA A 33 14.66 -45.85 -15.75
N LYS A 34 15.87 -46.25 -16.12
CA LYS A 34 16.82 -45.35 -16.77
C LYS A 34 16.48 -45.24 -18.24
N ASP A 35 16.40 -44.02 -18.74
CA ASP A 35 16.38 -43.77 -20.17
C ASP A 35 17.69 -44.30 -20.81
N PHE A 36 17.57 -44.86 -22.01
CA PHE A 36 18.68 -45.37 -22.81
C PHE A 36 19.57 -44.26 -23.40
N VAL A 37 19.12 -43.00 -23.44
CA VAL A 37 19.88 -41.86 -23.97
C VAL A 37 20.75 -41.21 -22.90
N GLU A 38 20.18 -40.82 -21.76
CA GLU A 38 20.96 -40.16 -20.68
C GLU A 38 21.40 -41.09 -19.54
N GLY A 39 20.88 -42.33 -19.47
CA GLY A 39 21.17 -43.26 -18.37
C GLY A 39 20.63 -42.80 -17.01
N LYS A 40 19.73 -41.80 -17.00
CA LYS A 40 19.10 -41.23 -15.81
C LYS A 40 17.65 -41.66 -15.72
N THR A 41 17.19 -41.77 -14.49
CA THR A 41 15.78 -42.04 -14.17
C THR A 41 14.96 -40.75 -14.27
N GLU A 42 13.67 -40.85 -14.58
CA GLU A 42 12.76 -39.68 -14.59
C GLU A 42 12.82 -38.92 -13.24
N TYR A 43 12.94 -39.66 -12.13
CA TYR A 43 13.13 -39.07 -10.80
C TYR A 43 14.41 -38.21 -10.71
N GLN A 44 15.53 -38.67 -11.26
CA GLN A 44 16.79 -37.92 -11.25
C GLN A 44 16.71 -36.65 -12.10
N ILE A 45 16.02 -36.71 -13.23
CA ILE A 45 15.80 -35.55 -14.12
C ILE A 45 14.93 -34.52 -13.39
N LEU A 46 13.80 -34.96 -12.80
CA LEU A 46 12.88 -34.08 -12.08
C LEU A 46 13.57 -33.44 -10.87
N LYS A 47 14.34 -34.22 -10.10
CA LYS A 47 15.11 -33.72 -8.96
C LYS A 47 16.08 -32.61 -9.38
N HIS A 48 16.84 -32.82 -10.47
CA HIS A 48 17.76 -31.82 -10.99
C HIS A 48 17.04 -30.54 -11.45
N GLN A 49 15.87 -30.67 -12.10
CA GLN A 49 15.06 -29.52 -12.51
C GLN A 49 14.55 -28.71 -11.31
N VAL A 50 14.10 -29.37 -10.25
CA VAL A 50 13.67 -28.70 -9.01
C VAL A 50 14.84 -27.99 -8.33
N GLU A 51 16.02 -28.62 -8.28
CA GLU A 51 17.24 -28.02 -7.73
C GLU A 51 17.65 -26.77 -8.51
N GLU A 52 17.65 -26.82 -9.85
CA GLU A 52 17.96 -25.67 -10.69
C GLU A 52 16.88 -24.56 -10.58
N LEU A 53 15.60 -24.91 -10.50
CA LEU A 53 14.53 -23.92 -10.29
C LEU A 53 14.69 -23.22 -8.93
N THR A 54 15.06 -23.97 -7.89
CA THR A 54 15.32 -23.43 -6.54
C THR A 54 16.49 -22.44 -6.59
N LYS A 55 17.55 -22.77 -7.31
CA LYS A 55 18.72 -21.91 -7.52
C LYS A 55 18.38 -20.64 -8.29
N GLN A 56 17.58 -20.76 -9.35
CA GLN A 56 17.10 -19.61 -10.14
C GLN A 56 16.22 -18.68 -9.30
N ASN A 57 15.28 -19.23 -8.51
CA ASN A 57 14.45 -18.43 -7.61
C ASN A 57 15.26 -17.69 -6.56
N LYS A 58 16.28 -18.33 -5.99
CA LYS A 58 17.19 -17.68 -5.03
C LYS A 58 17.96 -16.54 -5.69
N ALA A 59 18.53 -16.77 -6.88
CA ALA A 59 19.23 -15.73 -7.63
C ALA A 59 18.30 -14.55 -7.99
N LEU A 60 17.05 -14.83 -8.35
CA LEU A 60 16.05 -13.79 -8.64
C LEU A 60 15.72 -12.96 -7.40
N GLN A 61 15.55 -13.60 -6.24
CA GLN A 61 15.32 -12.88 -4.97
C GLN A 61 16.52 -12.00 -4.59
N GLU A 62 17.75 -12.50 -4.77
CA GLU A 62 18.97 -11.73 -4.55
C GLU A 62 19.07 -10.54 -5.50
N GLN A 63 18.72 -10.71 -6.79
CA GLN A 63 18.67 -9.63 -7.77
C GLN A 63 17.59 -8.59 -7.43
N LEU A 64 16.40 -9.03 -7.03
CA LEU A 64 15.32 -8.14 -6.58
C LEU A 64 15.71 -7.33 -5.35
N ALA A 65 16.45 -7.94 -4.41
CA ALA A 65 16.96 -7.25 -3.23
C ALA A 65 18.01 -6.16 -3.58
N LEU A 66 18.74 -6.33 -4.69
CA LEU A 66 19.71 -5.35 -5.19
C LEU A 66 19.03 -4.18 -5.92
N VAL A 67 17.87 -4.41 -6.54
CA VAL A 67 17.05 -3.35 -7.15
C VAL A 67 16.36 -2.58 -6.04
N LYS A 68 17.05 -1.58 -5.49
CA LYS A 68 16.42 -0.62 -4.58
C LYS A 68 15.35 0.14 -5.36
N PRO A 69 14.08 0.13 -4.92
CA PRO A 69 13.07 0.96 -5.56
C PRO A 69 13.52 2.43 -5.47
N ALA A 70 13.28 3.18 -6.55
CA ALA A 70 13.57 4.61 -6.55
C ALA A 70 12.88 5.26 -5.35
N PRO A 71 13.54 6.19 -4.63
CA PRO A 71 12.92 6.87 -3.50
C PRO A 71 11.60 7.50 -3.92
N ARG A 72 10.50 7.07 -3.30
CA ARG A 72 9.18 7.66 -3.52
C ARG A 72 9.19 9.08 -2.96
N ARG A 73 8.72 10.03 -3.77
CA ARG A 73 8.67 11.46 -3.41
C ARG A 73 7.23 11.88 -3.13
N ALA A 74 7.06 13.10 -2.62
CA ALA A 74 5.74 13.73 -2.50
C ALA A 74 5.02 13.73 -3.87
N PRO A 75 3.68 13.59 -3.89
CA PRO A 75 2.93 13.40 -5.14
C PRO A 75 2.82 14.69 -5.95
N MET A 76 2.80 14.61 -7.28
CA MET A 76 2.60 15.77 -8.18
C MET A 76 1.27 15.71 -8.94
N ALA A 77 0.67 14.53 -9.05
CA ALA A 77 -0.61 14.33 -9.73
C ALA A 77 -1.44 13.25 -9.04
N TYR A 78 -2.73 13.19 -9.38
CA TYR A 78 -3.62 12.12 -8.94
C TYR A 78 -4.64 11.76 -10.01
N THR A 79 -5.19 10.56 -9.90
CA THR A 79 -6.40 10.12 -10.62
C THR A 79 -7.43 9.65 -9.60
N ILE A 80 -8.71 9.82 -9.91
CA ILE A 80 -9.81 9.23 -9.11
C ILE A 80 -10.19 7.92 -9.79
N ASP A 81 -9.86 6.79 -9.17
CA ASP A 81 -10.25 5.47 -9.65
C ASP A 81 -11.65 5.12 -9.13
N LEU A 82 -12.59 5.12 -10.08
CA LEU A 82 -13.99 4.78 -9.83
C LEU A 82 -14.27 3.27 -9.93
N ASN A 83 -13.29 2.47 -10.36
CA ASN A 83 -13.42 1.01 -10.44
C ASN A 83 -13.05 0.33 -9.12
N SER A 84 -12.31 1.01 -8.25
CA SER A 84 -12.09 0.59 -6.87
C SER A 84 -13.39 0.67 -6.06
N ASN A 85 -13.56 -0.25 -5.10
CA ASN A 85 -14.68 -0.24 -4.17
C ASN A 85 -14.18 -0.24 -2.70
N PRO A 86 -14.23 0.89 -1.99
CA PRO A 86 -14.73 2.20 -2.42
C PRO A 86 -13.82 2.89 -3.45
N PRO A 87 -14.29 3.93 -4.16
CA PRO A 87 -13.45 4.76 -5.02
C PRO A 87 -12.26 5.38 -4.28
N ILE A 88 -11.09 5.39 -4.93
CA ILE A 88 -9.82 5.81 -4.34
C ILE A 88 -9.18 6.90 -5.21
N ALA A 89 -8.54 7.90 -4.60
CA ALA A 89 -7.62 8.76 -5.33
C ALA A 89 -6.21 8.16 -5.32
N TRP A 90 -5.68 7.79 -6.47
CA TRP A 90 -4.31 7.30 -6.63
C TRP A 90 -3.39 8.44 -7.03
N PHE A 91 -2.32 8.63 -6.26
CA PHE A 91 -1.27 9.58 -6.57
C PHE A 91 -0.18 8.95 -7.44
N ASP A 92 0.51 9.78 -8.22
CA ASP A 92 1.64 9.39 -9.07
C ASP A 92 2.85 8.82 -8.30
N ASN A 93 2.91 9.06 -6.99
CA ASN A 93 3.90 8.45 -6.10
C ASN A 93 3.50 7.05 -5.60
N GLY A 94 2.39 6.48 -6.07
CA GLY A 94 1.88 5.16 -5.69
C GLY A 94 1.11 5.11 -4.37
N CYS A 95 0.92 6.25 -3.67
CA CYS A 95 0.01 6.30 -2.53
C CYS A 95 -1.44 6.36 -2.99
N GLY A 96 -2.35 5.81 -2.19
CA GLY A 96 -3.79 6.02 -2.36
C GLY A 96 -4.35 6.88 -1.23
N LEU A 97 -5.43 7.62 -1.50
CA LEU A 97 -6.26 8.26 -0.49
C LEU A 97 -7.66 7.66 -0.54
N ASP A 98 -8.01 6.93 0.52
CA ASP A 98 -9.34 6.40 0.74
C ASP A 98 -10.14 7.35 1.63
N VAL A 99 -11.30 7.78 1.14
CA VAL A 99 -12.22 8.69 1.84
C VAL A 99 -13.56 8.02 2.20
N GLY A 100 -13.62 6.68 2.19
CA GLY A 100 -14.82 5.91 2.52
C GLY A 100 -15.91 6.01 1.46
N GLY A 101 -15.54 6.17 0.19
CA GLY A 101 -16.46 6.24 -0.95
C GLY A 101 -17.18 7.58 -1.14
N ASN A 102 -16.85 8.60 -0.36
CA ASN A 102 -17.43 9.93 -0.55
C ASN A 102 -16.80 10.66 -1.75
N LEU A 103 -17.46 10.58 -2.90
CA LEU A 103 -17.01 11.20 -4.15
C LEU A 103 -16.85 12.72 -4.09
N ALA A 104 -17.59 13.40 -3.19
CA ALA A 104 -17.44 14.85 -3.00
C ALA A 104 -16.10 15.19 -2.33
N LEU A 105 -15.62 14.34 -1.40
CA LEU A 105 -14.30 14.51 -0.78
C LEU A 105 -13.16 14.18 -1.75
N LEU A 106 -13.39 13.32 -2.74
CA LEU A 106 -12.47 13.14 -3.88
C LEU A 106 -12.56 14.28 -4.92
N GLY A 107 -13.56 15.16 -4.78
CA GLY A 107 -13.78 16.27 -5.71
C GLY A 107 -14.16 15.81 -7.12
N LYS A 108 -14.86 14.68 -7.27
CA LYS A 108 -15.32 14.21 -8.58
C LYS A 108 -16.18 15.28 -9.28
N ASP A 109 -15.94 15.49 -10.58
CA ASP A 109 -16.65 16.46 -11.44
C ASP A 109 -16.60 17.92 -10.95
N ARG A 110 -15.62 18.27 -10.11
CA ARG A 110 -15.41 19.64 -9.62
C ARG A 110 -14.24 20.32 -10.32
N PHE A 111 -14.34 21.64 -10.45
CA PHE A 111 -13.24 22.49 -10.90
C PHE A 111 -12.05 22.38 -9.94
N LYS A 112 -10.85 22.17 -10.48
CA LYS A 112 -9.62 21.99 -9.73
C LYS A 112 -8.80 23.28 -9.75
N SER A 113 -9.07 24.16 -8.79
CA SER A 113 -8.29 25.40 -8.66
C SER A 113 -6.86 25.10 -8.19
N LEU A 114 -5.88 25.79 -8.76
CA LEU A 114 -4.48 25.83 -8.32
C LEU A 114 -4.15 27.21 -7.72
N ASP A 115 -5.07 27.76 -6.93
CA ASP A 115 -4.89 29.03 -6.20
C ASP A 115 -4.24 28.82 -4.82
N THR A 116 -4.17 29.86 -3.99
CA THR A 116 -3.64 29.84 -2.61
C THR A 116 -4.74 29.89 -1.53
N ASN A 117 -6.01 29.72 -1.91
CA ASN A 117 -7.13 29.75 -0.97
C ASN A 117 -7.09 28.59 0.02
N SER A 118 -7.61 28.79 1.24
CA SER A 118 -7.65 27.72 2.24
C SER A 118 -8.38 26.49 1.70
N PRO A 119 -7.82 25.27 1.85
CA PRO A 119 -8.47 24.06 1.37
C PRO A 119 -9.80 23.80 2.12
N GLY A 120 -10.77 23.23 1.40
CA GLY A 120 -12.07 22.84 1.90
C GLY A 120 -12.35 21.35 1.62
N TRP A 121 -13.48 21.05 0.99
CA TRP A 121 -13.71 19.76 0.34
C TRP A 121 -12.82 19.62 -0.91
N ASP A 122 -12.61 18.41 -1.42
CA ASP A 122 -11.60 18.03 -2.45
C ASP A 122 -10.18 17.81 -1.91
N PHE A 123 -10.03 16.71 -1.17
CA PHE A 123 -8.80 16.37 -0.48
C PHE A 123 -7.63 16.07 -1.43
N PRO A 124 -7.80 15.32 -2.54
CA PRO A 124 -6.70 15.08 -3.46
C PRO A 124 -6.12 16.38 -4.04
N ASN A 125 -6.97 17.36 -4.39
CA ASN A 125 -6.49 18.64 -4.88
C ASN A 125 -5.77 19.46 -3.80
N ALA A 126 -6.28 19.44 -2.56
CA ALA A 126 -5.60 20.08 -1.42
C ALA A 126 -4.21 19.47 -1.17
N VAL A 127 -4.10 18.14 -1.25
CA VAL A 127 -2.84 17.41 -1.16
C VAL A 127 -1.86 17.85 -2.26
N ILE A 128 -2.28 17.86 -3.53
CA ILE A 128 -1.40 18.28 -4.63
C ILE A 128 -0.96 19.73 -4.48
N ARG A 129 -1.86 20.66 -4.15
CA ARG A 129 -1.49 22.06 -3.92
C ARG A 129 -0.48 22.23 -2.78
N THR A 130 -0.57 21.39 -1.76
CA THR A 130 0.40 21.39 -0.64
C THR A 130 1.74 20.84 -1.10
N SER A 131 1.73 19.73 -1.83
CA SER A 131 2.94 19.10 -2.38
C SER A 131 3.69 20.01 -3.36
N MET A 132 2.96 20.77 -4.18
CA MET A 132 3.52 21.76 -5.11
C MET A 132 4.02 23.04 -4.42
N GLY A 133 3.80 23.18 -3.11
CA GLY A 133 4.16 24.40 -2.36
C GLY A 133 3.26 25.61 -2.65
N ILE A 134 2.12 25.42 -3.33
CA ILE A 134 1.15 26.49 -3.61
C ILE A 134 0.47 26.92 -2.31
N ILE A 135 0.12 25.96 -1.45
CA ILE A 135 -0.36 26.21 -0.10
C ILE A 135 0.63 25.66 0.92
N ASN A 136 0.90 26.45 1.95
CA ASN A 136 1.82 26.12 3.03
C ASN A 136 1.06 25.91 4.35
N VAL A 137 1.80 25.60 5.42
CA VAL A 137 1.25 25.38 6.76
C VAL A 137 0.37 26.57 7.21
N ASP A 138 0.78 27.82 6.94
CA ASP A 138 0.01 28.99 7.36
C ASP A 138 -1.33 29.13 6.64
N VAL A 139 -1.43 28.68 5.38
CA VAL A 139 -2.71 28.55 4.68
C VAL A 139 -3.55 27.44 5.29
N TRP A 140 -2.93 26.30 5.63
CA TRP A 140 -3.60 25.20 6.33
C TRP A 140 -4.15 25.59 7.71
N LYS A 141 -3.50 26.50 8.44
CA LYS A 141 -4.03 27.02 9.73
C LYS A 141 -5.42 27.68 9.59
N LYS A 142 -5.78 28.12 8.38
CA LYS A 142 -7.06 28.77 8.05
C LYS A 142 -8.09 27.80 7.46
N ALA A 143 -7.72 26.53 7.24
CA ALA A 143 -8.55 25.55 6.55
C ALA A 143 -9.79 25.15 7.36
N ASN A 144 -10.80 24.66 6.61
CA ASN A 144 -11.90 23.94 7.23
C ASN A 144 -11.55 22.45 7.32
N PHE A 145 -11.63 21.87 8.51
CA PHE A 145 -11.31 20.48 8.79
C PHE A 145 -12.54 19.59 8.89
N ASP A 146 -13.73 20.05 8.54
CA ASP A 146 -14.96 19.39 8.98
C ASP A 146 -15.09 17.92 8.52
N TYR A 147 -14.47 17.58 7.40
CA TYR A 147 -14.56 16.26 6.77
C TYR A 147 -13.29 15.41 6.88
N TRP A 148 -12.23 15.89 7.54
CA TRP A 148 -10.96 15.16 7.71
C TRP A 148 -11.04 14.12 8.86
N GLY A 149 -12.12 13.33 8.88
CA GLY A 149 -12.42 12.37 9.94
C GLY A 149 -11.49 11.15 9.98
N ASP A 150 -11.65 10.32 11.02
CA ASP A 150 -10.81 9.13 11.25
C ASP A 150 -10.96 8.03 10.18
N GLY A 151 -12.03 8.10 9.37
CA GLY A 151 -12.26 7.20 8.24
C GLY A 151 -11.34 7.45 7.03
N ILE A 152 -10.64 8.59 7.00
CA ILE A 152 -9.75 8.93 5.88
C ILE A 152 -8.39 8.26 6.08
N ARG A 153 -7.90 7.54 5.07
CA ARG A 153 -6.69 6.70 5.17
C ARG A 153 -5.77 6.85 3.96
N VAL A 154 -4.46 6.78 4.21
CA VAL A 154 -3.46 6.69 3.16
C VAL A 154 -3.12 5.22 2.91
N LEU A 155 -3.22 4.80 1.66
CA LEU A 155 -2.81 3.47 1.20
C LEU A 155 -1.36 3.53 0.73
N TYR A 156 -0.58 2.52 1.08
CA TYR A 156 0.85 2.42 0.73
C TYR A 156 1.63 3.71 1.05
N PRO A 157 1.62 4.18 2.30
CA PRO A 157 2.24 5.45 2.65
C PRO A 157 3.76 5.42 2.44
N ILE A 158 4.35 6.59 2.23
CA ILE A 158 5.81 6.77 2.14
C ILE A 158 6.44 6.74 3.54
N LYS A 159 5.74 7.30 4.53
CA LYS A 159 6.16 7.32 5.94
C LYS A 159 5.10 6.68 6.82
N SER A 160 5.51 6.02 7.89
CA SER A 160 4.54 5.32 8.76
C SER A 160 3.82 6.32 9.65
N SER A 161 2.49 6.20 9.77
CA SER A 161 1.77 6.95 10.80
C SER A 161 2.14 6.49 12.22
N ASP A 162 2.72 5.31 12.38
CA ASP A 162 3.17 4.82 13.69
C ASP A 162 4.46 5.50 14.19
N ASP A 163 5.13 6.31 13.36
CA ASP A 163 6.34 7.03 13.74
C ASP A 163 6.08 8.09 14.83
N TYR A 164 4.83 8.53 15.01
CA TYR A 164 4.45 9.58 15.96
C TYR A 164 3.14 9.29 16.70
N ASP A 165 2.99 9.88 17.89
CA ASP A 165 1.72 10.18 18.52
C ASP A 165 1.17 11.53 18.00
N TRP A 166 0.00 11.45 17.36
CA TRP A 166 -0.69 12.59 16.74
C TRP A 166 -1.70 13.26 17.67
N THR A 167 -1.87 12.77 18.90
CA THR A 167 -2.92 13.23 19.83
C THR A 167 -2.92 14.74 20.01
N ASN A 168 -1.72 15.35 20.07
CA ASN A 168 -1.53 16.79 20.25
C ASN A 168 -1.21 17.55 18.94
N ALA A 169 -1.20 16.88 17.78
CA ALA A 169 -0.92 17.53 16.51
C ALA A 169 -2.07 18.46 16.08
N ARG A 170 -1.77 19.74 15.81
CA ARG A 170 -2.75 20.81 15.52
C ARG A 170 -2.24 21.82 14.50
N LEU A 171 -3.17 22.43 13.77
CA LEU A 171 -2.93 23.53 12.83
C LEU A 171 -3.48 24.88 13.36
N SER A 172 -4.42 24.87 14.29
CA SER A 172 -4.94 26.08 14.94
C SER A 172 -4.62 26.11 16.43
N GLU A 173 -4.52 27.31 17.01
CA GLU A 173 -4.42 27.49 18.46
C GLU A 173 -5.65 26.93 19.20
N GLN A 174 -5.48 26.60 20.48
CA GLN A 174 -6.53 26.05 21.33
C GLN A 174 -7.55 27.13 21.69
N GLY A 175 -8.56 27.31 20.84
CA GLY A 175 -9.77 28.09 21.13
C GLY A 175 -10.98 27.21 21.49
N ASN A 176 -12.17 27.83 21.60
CA ASN A 176 -13.47 27.15 21.77
C ASN A 176 -13.94 26.45 20.48
N VAL A 177 -13.10 25.60 19.89
CA VAL A 177 -13.51 24.76 18.76
C VAL A 177 -14.28 23.54 19.31
N ALA A 178 -14.90 22.71 18.48
CA ALA A 178 -15.62 21.53 18.93
C ALA A 178 -14.75 20.25 18.89
N SER A 179 -15.04 19.26 19.75
CA SER A 179 -14.23 18.03 19.97
C SER A 179 -13.70 17.40 18.68
N TRP A 180 -14.64 17.23 17.75
CA TRP A 180 -14.46 16.55 16.48
C TRP A 180 -13.55 17.33 15.51
N ARG A 181 -13.58 18.66 15.55
CA ARG A 181 -12.73 19.50 14.70
C ARG A 181 -11.27 19.44 15.13
N TRP A 182 -10.99 19.20 16.41
CA TRP A 182 -9.62 18.90 16.85
C TRP A 182 -9.13 17.55 16.36
N ASN A 183 -9.98 16.52 16.41
CA ASN A 183 -9.65 15.20 15.88
C ASN A 183 -9.39 15.23 14.38
N ASN A 184 -10.07 16.10 13.63
CA ASN A 184 -9.87 16.14 12.19
C ASN A 184 -8.55 16.81 11.78
N GLN A 185 -8.03 17.75 12.58
CA GLN A 185 -6.75 18.42 12.29
C GLN A 185 -5.57 17.45 12.34
N LYS A 186 -5.52 16.57 13.35
CA LYS A 186 -4.43 15.59 13.47
C LYS A 186 -4.39 14.66 12.25
N ASN A 187 -5.55 14.31 11.69
CA ASN A 187 -5.65 13.44 10.52
C ASN A 187 -5.11 14.13 9.26
N ALA A 188 -5.42 15.41 9.05
CA ALA A 188 -4.83 16.17 7.95
C ALA A 188 -3.30 16.22 8.05
N ILE A 189 -2.76 16.48 9.25
CA ILE A 189 -1.31 16.50 9.50
C ILE A 189 -0.68 15.13 9.23
N ARG A 190 -1.28 14.06 9.79
CA ARG A 190 -0.85 12.68 9.58
C ARG A 190 -0.81 12.32 8.10
N ILE A 191 -1.88 12.65 7.35
CA ILE A 191 -1.97 12.36 5.91
C ILE A 191 -0.86 13.07 5.13
N MET A 192 -0.60 14.35 5.39
CA MET A 192 0.50 15.07 4.72
C MET A 192 1.87 14.46 5.02
N TYR A 193 2.07 13.93 6.23
CA TYR A 193 3.28 13.21 6.60
C TYR A 193 3.40 11.85 5.90
N GLU A 194 2.35 11.04 5.94
CA GLU A 194 2.26 9.71 5.31
C GLU A 194 2.53 9.79 3.80
N LEU A 195 2.06 10.85 3.14
CA LEU A 195 2.30 11.13 1.71
C LEU A 195 3.69 11.71 1.42
N GLY A 196 4.52 11.93 2.44
CA GLY A 196 5.87 12.46 2.30
C GLY A 196 5.96 13.96 1.99
N ILE A 197 4.86 14.71 2.15
CA ILE A 197 4.80 16.16 1.88
C ILE A 197 5.39 16.95 3.04
N TRP A 198 4.97 16.64 4.27
CA TRP A 198 5.54 17.25 5.48
C TRP A 198 6.63 16.37 6.08
N ASP A 199 7.69 17.01 6.56
CA ASP A 199 8.81 16.36 7.21
C ASP A 199 8.62 16.26 8.73
N ALA A 200 9.54 15.56 9.39
CA ALA A 200 9.54 15.38 10.85
C ALA A 200 9.49 16.73 11.58
N LYS A 201 10.37 17.67 11.19
CA LYS A 201 10.44 18.99 11.78
C LYS A 201 9.11 19.75 11.70
N THR A 202 8.42 19.66 10.56
CA THR A 202 7.13 20.30 10.36
C THR A 202 6.09 19.70 11.29
N VAL A 203 5.94 18.37 11.32
CA VAL A 203 4.90 17.75 12.15
C VAL A 203 5.17 17.86 13.65
N GLU A 204 6.43 17.81 14.06
CA GLU A 204 6.84 18.06 15.45
C GLU A 204 6.52 19.50 15.87
N SER A 205 6.74 20.48 14.99
CA SER A 205 6.37 21.88 15.26
C SER A 205 4.85 22.09 15.39
N LEU A 206 4.07 21.17 14.84
CA LEU A 206 2.61 21.13 14.94
C LEU A 206 2.12 20.30 16.13
N GLY A 207 3.01 19.72 16.94
CA GLY A 207 2.65 18.99 18.16
C GLY A 207 2.58 17.47 18.01
N ALA A 208 3.04 16.89 16.89
CA ALA A 208 3.29 15.45 16.81
C ALA A 208 4.48 15.07 17.69
N VAL A 209 4.37 13.99 18.47
CA VAL A 209 5.43 13.55 19.38
C VAL A 209 5.99 12.22 18.88
N LYS A 210 7.30 12.16 18.65
CA LYS A 210 7.95 10.94 18.14
C LYS A 210 7.79 9.81 19.15
N ARG A 211 7.49 8.61 18.67
CA ARG A 211 7.40 7.39 19.50
C ARG A 211 8.76 6.72 19.70
#